data_AF-A0A7Y7NGP6-F1
#
_entry.id   AF-A0A7Y7NGP6-F1
#
_cell.length_a   1.000
_cell.length_b   1.000
_cell.length_c   1.000
_cell.angle_alpha   90.00
_cell.angle_beta   90.00
_cell.angle_gamma   90.00
#
_symmetry.space_group_name_H-M   'P 1'
#
loop_
_entity.id
_entity.type
_entity.pdbx_description
1 polymer ?
#
loop_
_entity_poly.entity_id
_entity_poly.type
_entity_poly.pdbx_seq_one_letter_code
_entity_poly.pdbx_strand_id
1 'polypeptide(L)' 'MILLGILGGQEIILIIIAILILFGGKKIPELMRGIGKGINEFTKAKDGIYDNEDKKVNEEPKNDIKK' A
#
# COMPACT_ATOMS: atom_id res chain seq x y z
N MET A 1 36.09 -4.06 -24.03
CA MET A 1 35.58 -4.81 -22.87
C MET A 1 35.12 -3.80 -21.79
N ILE A 2 34.02 -3.09 -22.07
CA ILE A 2 33.41 -2.07 -21.16
C ILE A 2 32.05 -2.59 -20.66
N LEU A 3 31.83 -3.91 -20.71
CA LEU A 3 30.52 -4.52 -20.44
C LEU A 3 30.38 -5.10 -19.02
N LEU A 4 31.44 -5.07 -18.20
CA LEU A 4 31.48 -5.77 -16.90
C LEU A 4 32.01 -4.88 -15.76
N GLY A 5 31.78 -3.57 -15.84
CA GLY A 5 32.32 -2.59 -14.90
C GLY A 5 31.22 -1.91 -14.10
N ILE A 6 30.65 -2.64 -13.14
CA ILE A 6 29.71 -2.16 -12.11
C ILE A 6 28.30 -1.86 -12.64
N LEU A 7 27.31 -2.63 -12.18
CA LEU A 7 25.88 -2.24 -12.14
C LEU A 7 25.67 -1.11 -11.11
N GLY A 8 26.38 -0.01 -11.33
CA GLY A 8 26.57 1.08 -10.39
C GLY A 8 25.73 2.27 -10.80
N GLY A 9 24.40 2.12 -10.75
CA GLY A 9 23.46 3.23 -10.92
C GLY A 9 23.31 3.81 -12.33
N GLN A 10 24.33 3.74 -13.20
CA GLN A 10 24.30 4.34 -14.52
C GLN A 10 23.37 3.60 -15.50
N GLU A 11 23.16 2.30 -15.32
CA GLU A 11 22.16 1.54 -16.08
C GLU A 11 20.75 1.84 -15.56
N ILE A 12 20.60 1.94 -14.24
CA ILE A 12 19.32 2.27 -13.58
C ILE A 12 18.84 3.66 -14.01
N ILE A 13 19.73 4.66 -14.05
CA ILE A 13 19.33 6.01 -14.48
C ILE A 13 18.90 6.02 -15.95
N LEU A 14 19.54 5.21 -16.81
CA LEU A 14 19.20 5.09 -18.23
C LEU A 14 17.82 4.46 -18.42
N ILE A 15 17.50 3.41 -17.64
CA ILE A 15 16.18 2.77 -17.61
C ILE A 15 15.11 3.75 -17.11
N ILE A 16 15.38 4.49 -16.03
CA ILE A 16 14.46 5.50 -15.51
C ILE A 16 14.19 6.58 -16.55
N ILE A 17 15.22 7.07 -17.24
CA ILE A 17 15.06 8.06 -18.32
C ILE A 17 14.21 7.50 -19.46
N ALA A 18 14.44 6.26 -19.88
CA ALA A 18 13.64 5.63 -20.93
C ALA A 18 12.15 5.53 -20.53
N ILE A 19 11.86 5.08 -19.31
CA ILE A 19 10.49 5.02 -18.78
C ILE A 19 9.88 6.42 -18.68
N LEU A 20 10.64 7.42 -18.25
CA LEU A 20 10.18 8.82 -18.17
C LEU A 20 9.85 9.41 -19.53
N ILE A 21 10.52 9.01 -20.62
CA ILE A 21 10.19 9.45 -21.97
C ILE A 21 8.92 8.74 -22.47
N LEU A 22 8.80 7.42 -22.24
CA LEU A 22 7.64 6.64 -22.69
C LEU A 22 6.35 7.04 -21.97
N PHE A 23 6.41 7.22 -20.65
CA PHE A 23 5.24 7.48 -19.82
C PHE A 23 5.11 8.97 -19.43
N GLY A 24 6.17 9.76 -19.53
CA GLY A 24 6.21 11.12 -19.02
C GLY A 24 6.45 11.18 -17.50
N GLY A 25 7.20 12.20 -17.04
CA GLY A 25 7.55 12.35 -15.62
C GLY A 25 6.37 12.56 -14.66
N LYS A 26 5.18 12.88 -15.19
CA LYS A 26 3.97 13.08 -14.38
C LYS A 26 3.17 11.80 -14.13
N LYS A 27 3.25 10.79 -15.01
CA LYS A 27 2.45 9.57 -14.87
C LYS A 27 2.89 8.68 -13.72
N ILE A 28 4.20 8.57 -13.48
CA ILE A 28 4.73 7.75 -12.38
C ILE A 28 4.22 8.24 -11.00
N PRO A 29 4.34 9.54 -10.65
CA PRO A 29 3.75 10.07 -9.42
C PRO A 29 2.22 9.95 -9.34
N GLU A 30 1.52 10.13 -10.46
CA GLU A 30 0.06 10.04 -10.53
C GLU A 30 -0.42 8.61 -10.25
N LEU A 31 0.23 7.61 -10.85
CA LEU A 31 0.01 6.19 -10.58
C LEU A 31 0.32 5.84 -9.12
N MET A 32 1.44 6.30 -8.57
CA MET A 32 1.80 6.08 -7.16
C MET A 32 0.77 6.67 -6.21
N ARG A 33 0.24 7.87 -6.48
CA ARG A 33 -0.81 8.49 -5.67
C ARG A 33 -2.12 7.72 -5.75
N GLY A 34 -2.48 7.21 -6.93
CA GLY A 34 -3.66 6.36 -7.12
C GLY A 34 -3.56 5.05 -6.34
N ILE A 35 -2.44 4.33 -6.49
CA ILE A 35 -2.16 3.07 -5.79
C ILE A 35 -2.11 3.30 -4.27
N GLY A 36 -1.43 4.36 -3.82
CA GLY A 36 -1.31 4.67 -2.39
C GLY A 36 -2.66 4.96 -1.73
N LYS A 37 -3.58 5.65 -2.43
CA LYS A 37 -4.95 5.84 -1.96
C LYS A 37 -5.71 4.52 -1.87
N GLY A 38 -5.63 3.68 -2.92
CA GLY A 38 -6.28 2.36 -2.94
C GLY A 38 -5.78 1.44 -1.83
N ILE A 39 -4.46 1.38 -1.58
CA ILE A 39 -3.88 0.61 -0.47
C ILE A 39 -4.36 1.16 0.87
N ASN A 40 -4.39 2.48 1.05
CA ASN A 40 -4.84 3.10 2.30
C ASN A 40 -6.33 2.84 2.58
N GLU A 41 -7.18 2.90 1.56
CA GLU A 41 -8.61 2.55 1.68
C GLU A 41 -8.81 1.06 1.96
N PHE A 42 -8.02 0.19 1.30
CA PHE A 42 -8.02 -1.25 1.56
C PHE A 42 -7.61 -1.59 3.00
N THR A 43 -6.55 -0.96 3.50
CA THR A 43 -6.10 -1.12 4.89
C THR A 43 -7.16 -0.64 5.88
N LYS A 44 -7.78 0.51 5.64
CA LYS A 44 -8.87 1.02 6.51
C LYS A 44 -10.09 0.11 6.53
N ALA A 45 -10.50 -0.42 5.39
CA ALA A 45 -11.61 -1.37 5.31
C ALA A 45 -11.28 -2.66 6.08
N LYS A 46 -10.05 -3.17 5.90
CA LYS A 46 -9.53 -4.32 6.62
C LYS A 46 -9.52 -4.08 8.15
N ASP A 47 -9.00 -2.94 8.60
CA ASP A 47 -8.92 -2.60 10.02
C ASP A 47 -10.30 -2.33 10.63
N GLY A 48 -11.21 -1.72 9.87
CA GLY A 48 -12.61 -1.56 10.27
C GLY A 48 -13.32 -2.89 10.43
N ILE A 49 -13.00 -3.91 9.64
CA ILE A 49 -13.55 -5.26 9.83
C ILE A 49 -13.03 -5.87 11.14
N TYR A 50 -11.72 -5.78 11.40
CA TYR A 50 -11.13 -6.27 12.65
C TYR A 50 -11.69 -5.56 13.90
N ASP A 51 -11.87 -4.23 13.86
CA ASP A 51 -12.41 -3.46 14.98
C ASP A 51 -13.90 -3.74 15.26
N ASN A 52 -14.63 -4.32 14.29
CA ASN A 52 -16.01 -4.80 14.47
C ASN A 52 -16.10 -6.26 14.95
N GLU A 53 -15.05 -7.07 14.75
CA GLU A 53 -14.98 -8.44 15.26
C GLU A 53 -14.63 -8.46 16.76
N ASP A 54 -13.75 -7.57 17.22
CA ASP A 54 -13.36 -7.49 18.64
C ASP A 54 -14.44 -6.90 19.56
N LYS A 55 -15.37 -6.09 19.02
CA LYS A 55 -16.48 -5.51 19.80
C LYS A 55 -17.65 -6.45 20.03
N LYS A 56 -17.81 -7.51 19.23
CA LYS A 56 -18.90 -8.50 19.41
C LYS A 56 -18.66 -9.53 20.51
N VAL A 57 -17.45 -9.59 21.09
CA VAL A 57 -17.12 -10.57 22.14
C VAL A 57 -17.36 -10.02 23.56
N ASN A 58 -17.68 -8.73 23.72
CA ASN A 58 -17.81 -8.08 25.04
C ASN A 58 -19.20 -7.48 25.34
N GLU A 59 -20.26 -7.97 24.68
CA GLU A 59 -21.64 -7.62 25.04
C GLU A 59 -22.29 -8.79 25.80
N GLU A 60 -22.32 -8.65 27.13
CA GLU A 60 -22.76 -9.60 28.18
C GLU A 60 -24.21 -10.11 28.03
N PRO A 61 -24.57 -11.24 28.66
CA PRO A 61 -25.83 -11.34 29.37
C PRO A 61 -25.56 -11.26 30.88
N LYS A 62 -25.53 -10.04 31.43
CA LYS A 62 -25.89 -9.85 32.84
C LYS A 62 -27.39 -10.11 32.94
N ASN A 63 -27.77 -11.31 33.35
CA ASN A 63 -29.13 -11.61 33.77
C ASN A 63 -29.11 -12.12 35.21
N ASP A 64 -29.28 -11.19 36.13
CA ASP A 64 -30.12 -11.27 37.32
C ASP A 64 -30.66 -12.66 37.67
N ILE A 65 -29.89 -13.42 38.46
CA ILE A 65 -30.44 -14.49 39.32
C ILE A 65 -30.42 -13.96 40.76
N LYS A 66 -31.31 -13.00 41.03
CA LYS A 66 -31.84 -12.74 42.36
C LYS A 66 -33.36 -12.71 42.28
N LYS A 67 -33.99 -13.87 42.48
CA LYS A 67 -35.24 -14.00 43.21
C LYS A 67 -35.41 -15.40 43.76
#